data_AF-A0A923IGJ8-F1
#
_entry.id   AF-A0A923IGJ8-F1
#
_cell.length_a   1.000
_cell.length_b   1.000
_cell.length_c   1.000
_cell.angle_alpha   90.00
_cell.angle_beta   90.00
_cell.angle_gamma   90.00
#
_symmetry.space_group_name_H-M   'P 1'
#
loop_
_entity.id
_entity.type
_entity.pdbx_description
1 polymer ?
#
loop_
_entity_poly.entity_id
_entity_poly.type
_entity_poly.pdbx_seq_one_letter_code
_entity_poly.pdbx_strand_id
1 'polypeptide(L)'
;MFETRIKHLRDTKEINLRQYAILTQVMERGKPFQIDELRRAPRHEALYAKLGDKTKQRDLSGLRDLELLHIAEKGLVWPGFVRSK
;
A
#
# COMPACT_ATOMS: atom_id res chain seq x y z
N MET A 1 -1.06 7.61 -16.03
CA MET A 1 -0.65 8.07 -14.68
C MET A 1 -0.65 6.89 -13.71
N PHE A 2 0.02 6.98 -12.57
CA PHE A 2 0.12 5.86 -11.60
C PHE A 2 -1.26 5.40 -11.10
N GLU A 3 -2.20 6.33 -10.90
CA GLU A 3 -3.60 6.01 -10.57
C GLU A 3 -4.28 5.10 -11.61
N THR A 4 -4.07 5.36 -12.90
CA THR A 4 -4.60 4.52 -13.99
C THR A 4 -4.03 3.10 -13.90
N ARG A 5 -2.74 2.96 -13.59
CA ARG A 5 -2.08 1.65 -13.43
C ARG A 5 -2.69 0.87 -12.28
N ILE A 6 -2.87 1.48 -11.09
CA ILE A 6 -3.43 0.75 -9.94
C ILE A 6 -4.91 0.40 -10.13
N LYS A 7 -5.67 1.24 -10.84
CA LYS A 7 -7.06 0.93 -11.23
C LYS A 7 -7.09 -0.27 -12.17
N HIS A 8 -6.26 -0.26 -13.22
CA HIS A 8 -6.16 -1.38 -14.14
C HIS A 8 -5.78 -2.69 -13.41
N LEU A 9 -4.76 -2.68 -12.55
CA LEU A 9 -4.35 -3.86 -11.77
C LEU A 9 -5.46 -4.35 -10.82
N ARG A 10 -6.30 -3.44 -10.32
CA ARG A 10 -7.46 -3.79 -9.52
C ARG A 10 -8.54 -4.46 -10.38
N ASP A 11 -8.80 -3.92 -11.55
CA ASP A 11 -9.82 -4.41 -12.49
C ASP A 11 -9.45 -5.78 -13.06
N THR A 12 -8.17 -6.00 -13.34
CA THR A 12 -7.62 -7.29 -13.79
C THR A 12 -7.39 -8.28 -12.65
N LYS A 13 -7.67 -7.89 -11.40
CA LYS A 13 -7.50 -8.70 -10.17
C LYS A 13 -6.06 -9.10 -9.84
N GLU A 14 -5.07 -8.43 -10.42
CA GLU A 14 -3.66 -8.55 -10.04
C GLU A 14 -3.41 -8.02 -8.62
N ILE A 15 -4.21 -7.05 -8.17
CA ILE A 15 -4.25 -6.61 -6.78
C ILE A 15 -5.65 -6.71 -6.18
N ASN A 16 -5.71 -7.05 -4.90
CA ASN A 16 -6.96 -7.14 -4.16
C ASN A 16 -7.46 -5.77 -3.67
N LEU A 17 -8.67 -5.73 -3.11
CA LEU A 17 -9.30 -4.50 -2.64
C LEU A 17 -8.50 -3.80 -1.52
N ARG A 18 -7.89 -4.58 -0.61
CA ARG A 18 -7.11 -4.03 0.51
C ARG A 18 -5.80 -3.44 0.00
N GLN A 19 -5.13 -4.12 -0.93
CA GLN A 19 -3.94 -3.62 -1.62
C GLN A 19 -4.23 -2.33 -2.38
N TYR A 20 -5.33 -2.27 -3.14
CA TYR A 20 -5.76 -1.04 -3.81
C TYR A 20 -6.05 0.09 -2.79
N ALA A 21 -6.75 -0.20 -1.69
CA ALA A 21 -7.04 0.78 -0.66
C ALA A 21 -5.80 1.31 0.05
N ILE A 22 -4.75 0.48 0.23
CA ILE A 22 -3.44 0.91 0.74
C ILE A 22 -2.81 1.90 -0.24
N LEU A 23 -2.77 1.57 -1.54
CA LEU A 23 -2.16 2.44 -2.55
C LEU A 23 -2.87 3.80 -2.63
N THR A 24 -4.21 3.81 -2.59
CA THR A 24 -5.00 5.06 -2.54
C THR A 24 -4.66 5.89 -1.31
N GLN A 25 -4.55 5.29 -0.12
CA GLN A 25 -4.14 6.02 1.09
C GLN A 25 -2.74 6.62 0.97
N VAL A 26 -1.79 5.86 0.41
CA VAL A 26 -0.41 6.33 0.20
C VAL A 26 -0.38 7.50 -0.79
N MET A 27 -1.16 7.43 -1.86
CA MET A 27 -1.25 8.50 -2.85
C MET A 27 -1.95 9.76 -2.31
N GLU A 28 -3.10 9.61 -1.65
CA GLU A 28 -3.86 10.72 -1.05
C GLU A 28 -3.02 11.51 -0.05
N ARG A 29 -2.11 10.83 0.64
CA ARG A 29 -1.21 11.48 1.60
C ARG A 29 -0.16 12.35 0.92
N GLY A 30 0.21 12.07 -0.33
CA GLY A 30 1.12 12.88 -1.16
C GLY A 30 2.56 13.01 -0.67
N LYS A 31 2.90 12.44 0.50
CA LYS A 31 4.22 12.47 1.11
C LYS A 31 4.53 11.15 1.81
N PRO A 32 5.82 10.81 2.00
CA PRO A 32 6.23 9.62 2.72
C PRO A 32 5.83 9.68 4.18
N PHE A 33 5.61 8.51 4.78
CA PHE A 33 5.23 8.39 6.17
C PHE A 33 5.63 7.05 6.75
N GLN A 34 5.65 6.95 8.07
CA GLN A 34 6.04 5.73 8.76
C GLN A 34 5.03 4.60 8.50
N ILE A 35 5.53 3.38 8.30
CA ILE A 35 4.68 2.19 8.12
C ILE A 35 3.76 1.96 9.32
N ASP A 36 4.20 2.33 10.53
CA ASP A 36 3.37 2.22 11.72
C ASP A 36 2.23 3.25 11.73
N GLU A 37 2.41 4.41 11.11
CA GLU A 37 1.32 5.36 10.89
C GLU A 37 0.32 4.85 9.87
N LEU A 38 0.78 4.15 8.82
CA LEU A 38 -0.14 3.45 7.90
C LEU A 38 -1.00 2.46 8.68
N ARG A 39 -0.35 1.67 9.55
CA ARG A 39 -1.01 0.58 10.29
C ARG A 39 -2.04 1.08 11.30
N ARG A 40 -1.80 2.23 11.92
CA ARG A 40 -2.67 2.89 12.90
C ARG A 40 -3.74 3.80 12.28
N ALA A 41 -3.72 4.01 10.97
CA ALA A 41 -4.73 4.83 10.32
C ALA A 41 -6.11 4.16 10.47
N PRO A 42 -7.18 4.90 10.86
CA PRO A 42 -8.51 4.28 11.06
C PRO A 42 -9.01 3.51 9.84
N ARG A 43 -8.71 4.01 8.63
CA ARG A 43 -9.06 3.34 7.37
C ARG A 43 -8.30 2.02 7.21
N HIS A 44 -7.05 1.96 7.62
CA HIS A 44 -6.25 0.73 7.57
C HIS A 44 -6.70 -0.28 8.64
N GLU A 45 -6.96 0.17 9.88
CA GLU A 45 -7.49 -0.70 10.93
C GLU A 45 -8.82 -1.34 10.52
N ALA A 46 -9.73 -0.56 9.92
CA ALA A 46 -11.00 -1.07 9.42
C ALA A 46 -10.83 -2.15 8.33
N LEU A 47 -9.84 -2.02 7.44
CA LEU A 47 -9.55 -3.04 6.41
C LEU A 47 -9.17 -4.40 7.00
N TYR A 48 -8.59 -4.41 8.20
CA TYR A 48 -8.04 -5.61 8.83
C TYR A 48 -8.70 -5.98 10.16
N ALA A 49 -9.82 -5.36 10.53
CA ALA A 49 -10.49 -5.58 11.82
C ALA A 49 -10.81 -7.06 12.11
N LYS A 50 -11.02 -7.87 11.07
CA LYS A 50 -11.31 -9.32 11.16
C LYS A 50 -10.18 -10.20 10.57
N LEU A 51 -9.01 -9.63 10.32
CA LEU A 51 -7.90 -10.29 9.62
C LEU A 51 -6.64 -10.27 10.47
N GLY A 52 -5.91 -11.40 10.46
CA GLY A 52 -4.65 -11.54 11.18
C GLY A 52 -3.47 -10.83 10.49
N ASP A 53 -2.37 -10.71 11.24
CA ASP A 53 -1.15 -10.02 10.77
C ASP A 53 -0.49 -10.69 9.57
N LYS A 54 -0.65 -12.02 9.41
CA LYS A 54 -0.20 -12.73 8.19
C LYS A 54 -0.83 -12.17 6.92
N THR A 55 -2.10 -11.76 6.95
CA THR A 55 -2.79 -11.17 5.80
C THR A 55 -2.26 -9.77 5.52
N LYS A 56 -2.06 -8.95 6.56
CA LYS A 56 -1.46 -7.61 6.45
C LYS A 56 -0.06 -7.68 5.81
N GLN A 57 0.76 -8.62 6.28
CA GLN A 57 2.10 -8.84 5.75
C GLN A 57 2.05 -9.29 4.29
N ARG A 58 1.20 -10.26 3.94
CA ARG A 58 1.05 -10.73 2.57
C ARG A 58 0.63 -9.62 1.61
N ASP A 59 -0.36 -8.81 2.00
CA ASP A 59 -0.84 -7.71 1.17
C ASP A 59 0.26 -6.67 0.92
N LEU A 60 1.03 -6.31 1.96
CA LEU A 60 2.18 -5.40 1.85
C LEU A 60 3.32 -5.99 1.02
N SER A 61 3.67 -7.27 1.21
CA SER A 61 4.71 -7.93 0.42
C SER A 61 4.34 -7.97 -1.06
N GLY A 62 3.10 -8.36 -1.39
CA GLY A 62 2.66 -8.38 -2.80
C GLY A 62 2.71 -7.01 -3.47
N LEU A 63 2.43 -5.93 -2.73
CA LEU A 63 2.59 -4.56 -3.24
C LEU A 63 4.06 -4.18 -3.49
N ARG A 64 5.00 -4.68 -2.67
CA ARG A 64 6.44 -4.47 -2.87
C ARG A 64 6.96 -5.27 -4.07
N ASP A 65 6.52 -6.51 -4.21
CA ASP A 65 6.92 -7.40 -5.30
C ASP A 65 6.49 -6.84 -6.66
N LEU A 66 5.34 -6.14 -6.72
CA LEU A 66 4.83 -5.46 -7.90
C LEU A 66 5.42 -4.05 -8.13
N GLU A 67 6.35 -3.62 -7.27
CA GLU A 67 6.93 -2.27 -7.27
C GLU A 67 5.85 -1.17 -7.24
N LEU A 68 4.76 -1.41 -6.51
CA LEU A 68 3.68 -0.44 -6.31
C LEU A 68 3.89 0.35 -5.02
N LEU A 69 4.71 -0.15 -4.10
CA LEU A 69 5.20 0.57 -2.94
C LEU A 69 6.65 0.21 -2.65
N HIS A 70 7.35 1.12 -2.00
CA HIS A 70 8.65 0.86 -1.40
C HIS A 70 8.63 1.21 0.09
N ILE A 71 9.30 0.41 0.91
CA ILE A 71 9.55 0.70 2.32
C ILE A 71 11.05 0.93 2.45
N ALA A 72 11.45 2.16 2.74
CA ALA A 72 12.86 2.52 2.95
C ALA A 72 13.36 1.97 4.29
N GLU A 73 14.69 1.98 4.50
CA GLU A 73 15.34 1.44 5.71
C GLU A 73 14.78 2.01 7.02
N LYS A 74 14.30 3.26 7.01
CA LYS A 74 13.70 3.94 8.18
C LYS A 74 12.19 3.67 8.34
N GLY A 75 11.64 2.68 7.65
CA GLY A 75 10.20 2.37 7.69
C GLY A 75 9.32 3.35 6.92
N LEU A 76 9.91 4.24 6.11
CA LEU A 76 9.17 5.21 5.31
C LEU A 76 8.53 4.53 4.09
N VAL A 77 7.22 4.71 3.96
CA VAL A 77 6.39 4.20 2.87
C VAL A 77 6.39 5.21 1.73
N TRP A 78 6.79 4.75 0.54
CA TRP A 78 6.77 5.52 -0.70
C TRP A 78 5.86 4.85 -1.73
N PRO A 79 5.11 5.62 -2.54
CA PRO A 79 4.47 5.06 -3.72
C PRO A 79 5.51 4.58 -4.73
N GLY A 80 5.21 3.52 -5.48
CA GLY A 80 6.12 2.91 -6.46
C GLY A 80 6.58 3.81 -7.62
N PHE A 81 5.90 4.94 -7.85
CA PHE A 81 6.36 5.92 -8.86
C PHE A 81 7.43 6.88 -8.33
N VAL A 82 7.59 6.99 -7.01
CA VAL A 82 8.65 7.78 -6.39
C VAL A 82 9.78 6.82 -6.07
N ARG A 83 10.73 6.69 -7.00
CA ARG A 83 11.94 5.92 -6.73
C ARG A 83 12.67 6.57 -5.55
N SER A 84 12.87 5.81 -4.47
CA SER A 84 13.94 6.14 -3.54
C SER A 84 15.23 6.06 -4.34
N LYS A 85 15.93 7.20 -4.47
CA LYS A 85 17.37 7.14 -4.78
C LYS A 85 18.10 6.44 -3.66
#